data_AF-A0A7Y2ULM2-F1
#
_entry.id   AF-A0A7Y2ULM2-F1
#
_cell.length_a   1.000
_cell.length_b   1.000
_cell.length_c   1.000
_cell.angle_alpha   90.00
_cell.angle_beta   90.00
_cell.angle_gamma   90.00
#
_symmetry.space_group_name_H-M   'P 1'
#
loop_
_entity.id
_entity.type
_entity.pdbx_description
1 polymer ?
#
loop_
_entity_poly.entity_id
_entity_poly.type
_entity_poly.pdbx_seq_one_letter_code
_entity_poly.pdbx_strand_id
1 'polypeptide(L)'
;MTDFILPIFPAHGLASSVVTTVWIGVWVSCFFNLRLGWVMSGMVVPGYLVPLILVKPWAAVVVCIEAVVTYWIVWFYSTYLARRGYWTDFFGRDRFFALLVVSVLVRIIFDILILPDIGAFINETFAINFDYTHNLQSFGLIVVALIANMFWKPGLRNGLLPVGCITLITYLIVRYLLMEFTNFSVGNLAYMYEDLAASMLASPKAYIILLATAALASRMNRYYGWEFNGILIPSLIALQWYRPWKLLITFGETLLVLALASLVLRLPIFQRTTMEGARKILLFFNINFLLKLALGHLWLGYLPDSNVSDFYGFGYLLTTLMAIKMHDKSIPLIMTRATLQTSLVSVIVASLAGFGLTLVPNLLHLKTKAPTAEHQLVEPLQRSTSLVDLVREEKVRLYQGLHRNAYAAPQLAELELLETAFRSLSAMTAAPSPEDLARIGAQLGKLNFRVELVESRYLCMVENDPRRGWGFFVFNMDAHNRLLVEVPAPMNEWGVMEAGANIFQGLGARAFAVAGTSRYVNDNGDSDVLVNPRTPLAVFHRQFGRSSTLQLRGYTRSSSRQLSNFYPAGSLAGEELPSTLWLMKDLPTELNMG
;
A
#
# COMPACT_ATOMS: atom_id res chain seq x y z
N MET A 1 23.94 25.59 12.67
CA MET A 1 23.67 24.98 13.99
C MET A 1 23.46 23.52 13.72
N THR A 2 24.30 22.64 14.28
CA THR A 2 24.16 21.19 14.11
C THR A 2 22.96 20.74 14.93
N ASP A 3 21.90 20.28 14.27
CA ASP A 3 20.70 19.77 14.93
C ASP A 3 21.08 18.63 15.90
N PHE A 4 20.82 18.83 17.18
CA PHE A 4 21.11 17.86 18.23
C PHE A 4 20.04 16.77 18.19
N ILE A 5 20.28 15.71 17.42
CA ILE A 5 19.39 14.56 17.30
C ILE A 5 19.83 13.48 18.30
N LEU A 6 18.96 13.10 19.24
CA LEU A 6 19.22 11.99 20.16
C LEU A 6 18.92 10.65 19.48
N PRO A 7 19.89 9.74 19.29
CA PRO A 7 19.69 8.44 18.67
C PRO A 7 19.10 7.44 19.67
N ILE A 8 17.83 7.64 20.04
CA ILE A 8 17.13 6.81 21.04
C ILE A 8 16.57 5.54 20.39
N PHE A 9 16.16 5.59 19.12
CA PHE A 9 15.49 4.49 18.46
C PHE A 9 16.44 3.66 17.59
N PRO A 10 16.33 2.31 17.58
CA PRO A 10 17.13 1.48 16.68
C PRO A 10 16.77 1.77 15.22
N ALA A 11 17.81 1.93 14.38
CA ALA A 11 17.66 2.08 12.93
C ALA A 11 16.92 0.87 12.34
N HIS A 12 16.03 1.10 11.37
CA HIS A 12 15.19 0.05 10.74
C HIS A 12 14.24 -0.69 11.72
N GLY A 13 14.02 -0.15 12.93
CA GLY A 13 13.10 -0.68 13.95
C GLY A 13 12.06 0.34 14.40
N LEU A 14 12.14 0.78 15.66
CA LEU A 14 11.18 1.74 16.25
C LEU A 14 11.31 3.18 15.72
N ALA A 15 12.42 3.51 15.06
CA ALA A 15 12.66 4.82 14.46
C ALA A 15 11.68 5.15 13.33
N SER A 16 11.04 4.13 12.74
CA SER A 16 10.11 4.26 11.62
C SER A 16 8.87 3.36 11.80
N SER A 17 8.35 3.22 13.03
CA SER A 17 7.23 2.31 13.35
C SER A 17 6.00 3.00 13.98
N VAL A 18 4.75 2.55 13.67
CA VAL A 18 3.53 3.04 14.36
C VAL A 18 3.64 2.78 15.86
N VAL A 19 4.40 1.76 16.28
CA VAL A 19 4.51 1.36 17.69
C VAL A 19 4.80 2.57 18.56
N THR A 20 5.70 3.43 18.11
CA THR A 20 6.12 4.63 18.84
C THR A 20 5.00 5.67 18.91
N THR A 21 4.27 5.92 17.82
CA THR A 21 3.16 6.89 17.82
C THR A 21 1.93 6.36 18.57
N VAL A 22 1.65 5.06 18.50
CA VAL A 22 0.65 4.35 19.29
C VAL A 22 0.97 4.40 20.78
N TRP A 23 2.24 4.18 21.15
CA TRP A 23 2.69 4.29 22.53
C TRP A 23 2.43 5.69 23.10
N ILE A 24 2.78 6.75 22.35
CA ILE A 24 2.48 8.14 22.73
C ILE A 24 0.97 8.38 22.81
N GLY A 25 0.20 7.93 21.82
CA GLY A 25 -1.26 8.08 21.82
C GLY A 25 -1.93 7.43 23.04
N VAL A 26 -1.44 6.26 23.45
CA VAL A 26 -1.87 5.57 24.67
C VAL A 26 -1.51 6.37 25.92
N TRP A 27 -0.32 6.96 25.99
CA TRP A 27 0.07 7.85 27.10
C TRP A 27 -0.86 9.05 27.23
N VAL A 28 -1.12 9.74 26.12
CA VAL A 28 -2.02 10.91 26.09
C VAL A 28 -3.44 10.50 26.45
N SER A 29 -3.95 9.39 25.89
CA SER A 29 -5.29 8.87 26.21
C SER A 29 -5.43 8.50 27.70
N CYS A 30 -4.43 7.82 28.27
CA CYS A 30 -4.43 7.45 29.68
C CYS A 30 -4.32 8.68 30.59
N PHE A 31 -3.52 9.69 30.21
CA PHE A 31 -3.43 10.94 30.95
C PHE A 31 -4.80 11.63 31.05
N PHE A 32 -5.50 11.80 29.92
CA PHE A 32 -6.82 12.43 29.91
C PHE A 32 -7.90 11.58 30.58
N ASN A 33 -7.81 10.26 30.52
CA ASN A 33 -8.70 9.41 31.30
C ASN A 33 -8.49 9.59 32.81
N LEU A 34 -7.24 9.58 33.28
CA LEU A 34 -6.92 9.72 34.71
C LEU A 34 -7.22 11.13 35.23
N ARG A 35 -7.08 12.16 34.40
CA ARG A 35 -7.19 13.58 34.82
C ARG A 35 -8.58 14.16 34.58
N LEU A 36 -9.24 13.79 33.47
CA LEU A 36 -10.55 14.35 33.07
C LEU A 36 -11.67 13.30 33.01
N GLY A 37 -11.39 12.03 33.30
CA GLY A 37 -12.40 10.96 33.28
C GLY A 37 -12.90 10.59 31.88
N TRP A 38 -12.17 10.97 30.82
CA TRP A 38 -12.58 10.68 29.44
C TRP A 38 -12.63 9.17 29.16
N VAL A 39 -13.51 8.75 28.25
CA VAL A 39 -13.75 7.33 27.97
C VAL A 39 -12.53 6.68 27.28
N MET A 40 -12.07 5.54 27.81
CA MET A 40 -10.92 4.76 27.31
C MET A 40 -11.24 3.83 26.12
N SER A 41 -12.28 4.16 25.34
CA SER A 41 -12.63 3.38 24.14
C SER A 41 -11.69 3.79 23.00
N GLY A 42 -11.18 2.84 22.21
CA GLY A 42 -10.35 3.17 21.05
C GLY A 42 -9.06 3.94 21.37
N MET A 43 -8.47 3.74 22.55
CA MET A 43 -7.26 4.43 23.06
C MET A 43 -6.04 4.46 22.12
N VAL A 44 -6.09 3.64 21.08
CA VAL A 44 -5.02 3.38 20.12
C VAL A 44 -5.18 4.24 18.87
N VAL A 45 -6.42 4.61 18.56
CA VAL A 45 -6.81 5.35 17.35
C VAL A 45 -5.98 6.62 17.16
N PRO A 46 -5.74 7.46 18.18
CA PRO A 46 -4.93 8.66 18.01
C PRO A 46 -3.54 8.36 17.46
N GLY A 47 -2.89 7.31 17.96
CA GLY A 47 -1.54 6.96 17.53
C GLY A 47 -1.45 6.32 16.16
N TYR A 48 -2.55 5.76 15.64
CA TYR A 48 -2.66 5.35 14.22
C TYR A 48 -3.00 6.54 13.31
N LEU A 49 -3.84 7.46 13.77
CA LEU A 49 -4.32 8.57 12.97
C LEU A 49 -3.21 9.63 12.76
N VAL A 50 -2.33 9.84 13.73
CA VAL A 50 -1.25 10.85 13.65
C VAL A 50 -0.26 10.59 12.50
N PRO A 51 0.33 9.39 12.33
CA PRO A 51 1.14 9.09 11.14
C PRO A 51 0.40 9.35 9.84
N LEU A 52 -0.89 8.99 9.78
CA LEU A 52 -1.71 9.20 8.60
C LEU A 52 -1.92 10.71 8.33
N ILE A 53 -2.18 11.51 9.35
CA ILE A 53 -2.28 12.98 9.22
C ILE A 53 -0.96 13.58 8.73
N LEU A 54 0.18 13.07 9.21
CA LEU A 54 1.51 13.58 8.86
C LEU A 54 1.93 13.23 7.42
N VAL A 55 1.57 12.05 6.93
CA VAL A 55 1.96 11.58 5.58
C VAL A 55 0.89 11.90 4.54
N LYS A 56 -0.38 11.59 4.83
CA LYS A 56 -1.53 11.66 3.90
C LYS A 56 -2.74 12.31 4.59
N PRO A 57 -2.76 13.64 4.78
CA PRO A 57 -3.81 14.34 5.54
C PRO A 57 -5.21 14.12 4.96
N TRP A 58 -5.35 14.09 3.63
CA TRP A 58 -6.62 13.85 2.96
C TRP A 58 -7.19 12.45 3.24
N ALA A 59 -6.33 11.43 3.27
CA ALA A 59 -6.75 10.08 3.62
C ALA A 59 -7.23 10.00 5.07
N ALA A 60 -6.59 10.73 6.00
CA ALA A 60 -7.05 10.82 7.38
C ALA A 60 -8.45 11.45 7.48
N VAL A 61 -8.72 12.51 6.71
CA VAL A 61 -10.04 13.16 6.66
C VAL A 61 -11.11 12.19 6.17
N VAL A 62 -10.85 11.47 5.07
CA VAL A 62 -11.78 10.45 4.53
C VAL A 62 -12.07 9.38 5.58
N VAL A 63 -11.05 8.83 6.23
CA VAL A 63 -11.21 7.82 7.29
C VAL A 63 -12.06 8.35 8.45
N CYS A 64 -11.88 9.61 8.85
CA CYS A 64 -12.72 10.23 9.87
C CYS A 64 -14.18 10.37 9.41
N ILE A 65 -14.42 10.78 8.16
CA ILE A 65 -15.78 10.89 7.59
C ILE A 65 -16.45 9.51 7.54
N GLU A 66 -15.77 8.49 7.03
CA GLU A 66 -16.29 7.11 6.99
C GLU A 66 -16.63 6.59 8.37
N ALA A 67 -15.83 6.92 9.38
CA ALA A 67 -16.09 6.51 10.76
C ALA A 67 -17.34 7.19 11.34
N VAL A 68 -17.55 8.47 11.02
CA VAL A 68 -18.77 9.19 11.39
C VAL A 68 -19.98 8.59 10.71
N VAL A 69 -19.91 8.29 9.41
CA VAL A 69 -20.99 7.64 8.64
C VAL A 69 -21.29 6.25 9.21
N THR A 70 -20.26 5.44 9.46
CA THR A 70 -20.39 4.12 10.07
C THR A 70 -21.08 4.19 11.43
N TYR A 71 -20.67 5.13 12.28
CA TYR A 71 -21.30 5.39 13.57
C TYR A 71 -22.79 5.72 13.40
N TRP A 72 -23.12 6.63 12.49
CA TRP A 72 -24.50 7.06 12.25
C TRP A 72 -25.39 5.91 11.76
N ILE A 73 -24.93 5.09 10.82
CA ILE A 73 -25.68 3.95 10.30
C ILE A 73 -26.00 2.95 11.42
N VAL A 74 -24.98 2.58 12.21
CA VAL A 74 -25.17 1.61 13.32
C VAL A 74 -26.03 2.20 14.43
N TRP A 75 -25.86 3.48 14.76
CA TRP A 75 -26.69 4.16 15.74
C TRP A 75 -28.16 4.24 15.29
N PHE A 76 -28.41 4.59 14.02
CA PHE A 76 -29.75 4.68 13.46
C PHE A 76 -30.47 3.34 13.53
N TYR A 77 -29.80 2.26 13.12
CA TYR A 77 -30.39 0.94 13.10
C TYR A 77 -30.52 0.31 14.51
N SER A 78 -29.48 0.38 15.34
CA SER A 78 -29.47 -0.24 16.68
C SER A 78 -30.33 0.52 17.68
N THR A 79 -30.27 1.85 17.70
CA THR A 79 -30.87 2.64 18.78
C THR A 79 -32.16 3.33 18.34
N TYR A 80 -32.20 3.89 17.13
CA TYR A 80 -33.38 4.62 16.66
C TYR A 80 -34.48 3.68 16.14
N LEU A 81 -34.13 2.69 15.31
CA LEU A 81 -35.09 1.69 14.81
C LEU A 81 -35.57 0.72 15.88
N ALA A 82 -34.71 0.31 16.82
CA ALA A 82 -35.11 -0.55 17.93
C ALA A 82 -36.16 0.11 18.84
N ARG A 83 -36.07 1.44 19.04
CA ARG A 83 -37.09 2.20 19.79
C ARG A 83 -38.47 2.21 19.13
N ARG A 84 -38.56 1.95 17.82
CA ARG A 84 -39.82 1.82 17.08
C ARG A 84 -40.39 0.40 17.08
N GLY A 85 -39.79 -0.53 17.82
CA GLY A 85 -40.32 -1.89 18.03
C GLY A 85 -40.05 -2.87 16.89
N TYR A 86 -39.31 -2.48 15.85
CA TYR A 86 -38.99 -3.39 14.73
C TYR A 86 -37.79 -4.32 15.02
N TRP A 87 -36.93 -3.99 15.99
CA TRP A 87 -35.64 -4.67 16.23
C TRP A 87 -35.20 -4.62 17.71
N THR A 88 -34.23 -5.45 18.09
CA THR A 88 -33.57 -5.45 19.41
C THR A 88 -32.28 -4.61 19.40
N ASP A 89 -31.93 -4.00 20.55
CA ASP A 89 -30.72 -3.18 20.66
C ASP A 89 -29.45 -4.04 20.72
N PHE A 90 -28.42 -3.66 19.95
CA PHE A 90 -27.14 -4.37 19.97
C PHE A 90 -26.31 -3.96 21.18
N PHE A 91 -26.11 -4.90 22.10
CA PHE A 91 -25.33 -4.64 23.30
C PHE A 91 -23.89 -5.17 23.18
N GLY A 92 -22.95 -4.35 23.61
CA GLY A 92 -21.56 -4.74 23.85
C GLY A 92 -20.82 -5.28 22.62
N ARG A 93 -20.84 -6.59 22.42
CA ARG A 93 -19.98 -7.32 21.46
C ARG A 93 -20.58 -7.29 20.07
N ASP A 94 -21.87 -7.57 20.02
CA ASP A 94 -22.62 -7.63 18.77
C ASP A 94 -22.69 -6.22 18.16
N ARG A 95 -22.64 -5.18 19.01
CA ARG A 95 -22.42 -3.78 18.60
C ARG A 95 -21.08 -3.57 17.91
N PHE A 96 -19.98 -3.98 18.55
CA PHE A 96 -18.64 -3.80 17.97
C PHE A 96 -18.51 -4.56 16.64
N PHE A 97 -19.08 -5.76 16.58
CA PHE A 97 -19.17 -6.53 15.35
C PHE A 97 -19.99 -5.79 14.27
N ALA A 98 -21.13 -5.20 14.61
CA ALA A 98 -21.93 -4.40 13.68
C ALA A 98 -21.16 -3.19 13.14
N LEU A 99 -20.45 -2.43 14.01
CA LEU A 99 -19.58 -1.33 13.60
C LEU A 99 -18.50 -1.81 12.62
N LEU A 100 -17.92 -2.98 12.88
CA LEU A 100 -16.91 -3.56 12.02
C LEU A 100 -17.51 -3.93 10.65
N VAL A 101 -18.62 -4.65 10.59
CA VAL A 101 -19.28 -5.04 9.32
C VAL A 101 -19.70 -3.81 8.52
N VAL A 102 -20.36 -2.84 9.17
CA VAL A 102 -20.82 -1.62 8.51
C VAL A 102 -19.65 -0.78 8.02
N SER A 103 -18.53 -0.73 8.75
CA SER A 103 -17.33 -0.01 8.28
C SER A 103 -16.80 -0.56 6.96
N VAL A 104 -16.83 -1.90 6.76
CA VAL A 104 -16.41 -2.53 5.50
C VAL A 104 -17.37 -2.15 4.38
N LEU A 105 -18.68 -2.17 4.64
CA LEU A 105 -19.69 -1.79 3.64
C LEU A 105 -19.58 -0.31 3.26
N VAL A 106 -19.45 0.58 4.24
CA VAL A 106 -19.24 2.02 4.01
C VAL A 106 -17.98 2.22 3.17
N ARG A 107 -16.89 1.51 3.49
CA ARG A 107 -15.64 1.59 2.73
C ARG A 107 -15.82 1.16 1.28
N ILE A 108 -16.43 0.00 1.03
CA ILE A 108 -16.68 -0.50 -0.33
C ILE A 108 -17.56 0.49 -1.12
N ILE A 109 -18.58 1.05 -0.50
CA ILE A 109 -19.45 2.05 -1.13
C ILE A 109 -18.70 3.34 -1.42
N PHE A 110 -17.88 3.83 -0.48
CA PHE A 110 -17.12 5.06 -0.66
C PHE A 110 -16.06 4.89 -1.75
N ASP A 111 -15.32 3.77 -1.74
CA ASP A 111 -14.28 3.46 -2.73
C ASP A 111 -14.84 3.30 -4.15
N ILE A 112 -16.03 2.68 -4.30
CA ILE A 112 -16.63 2.40 -5.62
C ILE A 112 -17.45 3.57 -6.17
N LEU A 113 -18.25 4.24 -5.32
CA LEU A 113 -19.29 5.16 -5.80
C LEU A 113 -19.02 6.63 -5.50
N ILE A 114 -18.38 6.96 -4.37
CA ILE A 114 -18.39 8.33 -3.85
C ILE A 114 -17.04 9.03 -4.06
N LEU A 115 -15.93 8.35 -3.75
CA LEU A 115 -14.59 8.90 -3.83
C LEU A 115 -14.10 9.20 -5.26
N PRO A 116 -14.44 8.41 -6.30
CA PRO A 116 -14.04 8.73 -7.67
C PRO A 116 -14.64 10.06 -8.16
N ASP A 117 -15.94 10.26 -7.93
CA ASP A 117 -16.66 11.46 -8.39
C ASP A 117 -16.21 12.72 -7.62
N ILE A 118 -16.01 12.59 -6.30
CA ILE A 118 -15.49 13.69 -5.46
C ILE A 118 -14.04 14.00 -5.82
N GLY A 119 -13.21 12.98 -6.06
CA GLY A 119 -11.81 13.13 -6.45
C GLY A 119 -11.68 13.87 -7.79
N ALA A 120 -12.48 13.48 -8.78
CA ALA A 120 -12.53 14.17 -10.07
C ALA A 120 -12.96 15.64 -9.92
N PHE A 121 -14.03 15.90 -9.16
CA PHE A 121 -14.53 17.26 -8.92
C PHE A 121 -13.50 18.16 -8.21
N ILE A 122 -12.79 17.64 -7.20
CA ILE A 122 -11.77 18.39 -6.45
C ILE A 122 -10.54 18.65 -7.32
N ASN A 123 -10.09 17.66 -8.10
CA ASN A 123 -8.97 17.81 -9.02
C ASN A 123 -9.28 18.87 -10.09
N GLU A 124 -10.48 18.84 -10.66
CA GLU A 124 -10.91 19.78 -11.70
C GLU A 124 -11.11 21.21 -11.16
N THR A 125 -11.65 21.36 -9.94
CA THR A 125 -12.01 22.69 -9.40
C THR A 125 -10.85 23.36 -8.66
N PHE A 126 -10.04 22.59 -7.92
CA PHE A 126 -9.02 23.13 -7.02
C PHE A 126 -7.58 22.82 -7.46
N ALA A 127 -7.37 22.04 -8.54
CA ALA A 127 -6.05 21.57 -8.98
C ALA A 127 -5.23 20.88 -7.87
N ILE A 128 -5.90 20.32 -6.86
CA ILE A 128 -5.29 19.54 -5.78
C ILE A 128 -5.33 18.08 -6.21
N ASN A 129 -4.19 17.45 -6.52
CA ASN A 129 -4.12 16.02 -6.90
C ASN A 129 -4.54 15.11 -5.74
N PHE A 130 -5.84 14.82 -5.65
CA PHE A 130 -6.43 13.87 -4.72
C PHE A 130 -6.30 12.45 -5.28
N ASP A 131 -5.22 11.75 -4.93
CA ASP A 131 -4.98 10.37 -5.33
C ASP A 131 -5.70 9.37 -4.41
N TYR A 132 -6.90 8.95 -4.83
CA TYR A 132 -7.81 8.08 -4.10
C TYR A 132 -7.64 6.58 -4.42
N THR A 133 -6.99 6.22 -5.54
CA THR A 133 -7.05 4.85 -6.10
C THR A 133 -6.07 3.88 -5.43
N HIS A 134 -4.91 4.33 -4.98
CA HIS A 134 -3.85 3.46 -4.41
C HIS A 134 -3.66 3.60 -2.90
N ASN A 135 -4.24 4.63 -2.26
CA ASN A 135 -3.77 5.10 -0.96
C ASN A 135 -4.67 4.78 0.24
N LEU A 136 -5.92 4.40 -0.01
CA LEU A 136 -6.92 4.19 1.04
C LEU A 136 -7.10 2.70 1.39
N GLN A 137 -6.79 1.76 0.50
CA GLN A 137 -7.34 0.39 0.59
C GLN A 137 -7.01 -0.43 1.84
N SER A 138 -6.11 -0.02 2.73
CA SER A 138 -5.59 -0.96 3.73
C SER A 138 -5.45 -0.43 5.17
N PHE A 139 -5.48 0.89 5.38
CA PHE A 139 -5.44 1.47 6.74
C PHE A 139 -6.84 1.66 7.37
N GLY A 140 -7.87 1.88 6.53
CA GLY A 140 -9.19 2.30 6.99
C GLY A 140 -9.98 1.24 7.74
N LEU A 141 -9.88 -0.04 7.37
CA LEU A 141 -10.88 -1.05 7.79
C LEU A 141 -11.08 -1.17 9.31
N ILE A 142 -9.98 -1.32 10.05
CA ILE A 142 -10.03 -1.49 11.50
C ILE A 142 -10.12 -0.12 12.19
N VAL A 143 -9.41 0.87 11.66
CA VAL A 143 -9.34 2.21 12.27
C VAL A 143 -10.69 2.91 12.21
N VAL A 144 -11.44 2.80 11.10
CA VAL A 144 -12.80 3.32 10.93
C VAL A 144 -13.74 2.74 11.98
N ALA A 145 -13.77 1.40 12.14
CA ALA A 145 -14.60 0.74 13.14
C ALA A 145 -14.22 1.15 14.57
N LEU A 146 -12.92 1.32 14.85
CA LEU A 146 -12.44 1.76 16.17
C LEU A 146 -12.82 3.21 16.46
N ILE A 147 -12.66 4.14 15.50
CA ILE A 147 -13.10 5.54 15.63
C ILE A 147 -14.61 5.59 15.88
N ALA A 148 -15.40 4.88 15.08
CA ALA A 148 -16.86 4.81 15.25
C ALA A 148 -17.24 4.29 16.65
N ASN A 149 -16.48 3.31 17.17
CA ASN A 149 -16.66 2.78 18.52
C ASN A 149 -16.23 3.76 19.64
N MET A 150 -15.35 4.74 19.36
CA MET A 150 -15.02 5.81 20.33
C MET A 150 -16.23 6.73 20.56
N PHE A 151 -17.00 7.02 19.51
CA PHE A 151 -18.17 7.89 19.59
C PHE A 151 -19.38 7.26 20.28
N TRP A 152 -19.38 5.95 20.52
CA TRP A 152 -20.58 5.27 21.03
C TRP A 152 -21.00 5.71 22.43
N LYS A 153 -20.09 5.66 23.41
CA LYS A 153 -20.43 6.02 24.81
C LYS A 153 -20.65 7.52 25.01
N PRO A 154 -19.77 8.41 24.50
CA PRO A 154 -19.96 9.86 24.67
C PRO A 154 -21.06 10.43 23.75
N GLY A 155 -21.37 9.74 22.65
CA GLY A 155 -22.09 10.30 21.50
C GLY A 155 -21.15 11.07 20.57
N LEU A 156 -21.58 11.30 19.32
CA LEU A 156 -20.75 11.99 18.33
C LEU A 156 -20.32 13.38 18.78
N ARG A 157 -21.26 14.21 19.27
CA ARG A 157 -20.98 15.60 19.67
C ARG A 157 -20.01 15.69 20.85
N ASN A 158 -20.22 14.90 21.90
CA ASN A 158 -19.38 14.95 23.09
C ASN A 158 -18.11 14.10 22.95
N GLY A 159 -18.04 13.20 21.97
CA GLY A 159 -16.88 12.36 21.69
C GLY A 159 -15.89 13.00 20.71
N LEU A 160 -16.36 13.86 19.80
CA LEU A 160 -15.51 14.51 18.80
C LEU A 160 -14.42 15.38 19.45
N LEU A 161 -14.77 16.15 20.49
CA LEU A 161 -13.82 17.01 21.17
C LEU A 161 -12.72 16.21 21.90
N PRO A 162 -13.02 15.20 22.75
CA PRO A 162 -11.99 14.33 23.32
C PRO A 162 -11.09 13.65 22.29
N VAL A 163 -11.67 13.07 21.23
CA VAL A 163 -10.89 12.39 20.18
C VAL A 163 -9.98 13.38 19.45
N GLY A 164 -10.51 14.55 19.10
CA GLY A 164 -9.76 15.63 18.47
C GLY A 164 -8.62 16.13 19.36
N CYS A 165 -8.88 16.39 20.64
CA CYS A 165 -7.86 16.85 21.59
C CYS A 165 -6.75 15.82 21.82
N ILE A 166 -7.09 14.54 22.04
CA ILE A 166 -6.08 13.48 22.22
C ILE A 166 -5.24 13.34 20.95
N THR A 167 -5.88 13.35 19.78
CA THR A 167 -5.18 13.24 18.49
C THR A 167 -4.30 14.45 18.23
N LEU A 168 -4.78 15.67 18.50
CA LEU A 168 -4.01 16.91 18.33
C LEU A 168 -2.79 16.92 19.26
N ILE A 169 -2.94 16.57 20.53
CA ILE A 169 -1.81 16.56 21.47
C ILE A 169 -0.81 15.47 21.09
N THR A 170 -1.29 14.28 20.69
CA THR A 170 -0.43 13.22 20.16
C THR A 170 0.32 13.70 18.91
N TYR A 171 -0.35 14.41 18.01
CA TYR A 171 0.25 15.02 16.82
C TYR A 171 1.34 16.02 17.19
N LEU A 172 1.06 16.93 18.13
CA LEU A 172 2.04 17.94 18.57
C LEU A 172 3.27 17.29 19.18
N ILE A 173 3.10 16.27 20.02
CA ILE A 173 4.23 15.53 20.62
C ILE A 173 5.03 14.82 19.53
N VAL A 174 4.38 14.10 18.61
CA VAL A 174 5.10 13.36 17.57
C VAL A 174 5.83 14.32 16.63
N ARG A 175 5.17 15.37 16.16
CA ARG A 175 5.70 16.31 15.16
C ARG A 175 6.79 17.22 15.71
N TYR A 176 6.60 17.79 16.90
CA TYR A 176 7.51 18.82 17.42
C TYR A 176 8.48 18.32 18.49
N LEU A 177 8.17 17.22 19.19
CA LEU A 177 9.08 16.64 20.18
C LEU A 177 9.85 15.46 19.59
N LEU A 178 9.14 14.48 19.02
CA LEU A 178 9.78 13.25 18.57
C LEU A 178 10.61 13.44 17.29
N MET A 179 10.03 14.04 16.26
CA MET A 179 10.73 14.23 14.97
C MET A 179 11.88 15.24 15.05
N GLU A 180 11.78 16.25 15.93
CA GLU A 180 12.79 17.31 16.03
C GLU A 180 13.98 16.90 16.91
N PHE A 181 13.72 16.25 18.04
CA PHE A 181 14.76 15.95 19.04
C PHE A 181 15.29 14.51 19.00
N THR A 182 14.68 13.62 18.21
CA THR A 182 15.10 12.21 18.14
C THR A 182 15.26 11.74 16.70
N ASN A 183 15.88 10.58 16.50
CA ASN A 183 16.07 9.98 15.18
C ASN A 183 14.80 9.33 14.58
N PHE A 184 13.60 9.78 14.99
CA PHE A 184 12.33 9.25 14.50
C PHE A 184 11.95 9.88 13.15
N SER A 185 11.74 9.06 12.12
CA SER A 185 11.41 9.50 10.76
C SER A 185 10.09 8.93 10.26
N VAL A 186 9.23 9.82 9.79
CA VAL A 186 7.91 9.52 9.22
C VAL A 186 7.95 9.24 7.71
N GLY A 187 9.06 9.52 7.03
CA GLY A 187 9.22 9.20 5.61
C GLY A 187 9.27 7.70 5.34
N ASN A 188 10.03 6.95 6.15
CA ASN A 188 10.18 5.49 6.02
C ASN A 188 8.97 4.70 6.54
N LEU A 189 8.11 5.36 7.32
CA LEU A 189 6.84 4.82 7.78
C LEU A 189 5.94 4.50 6.59
N ALA A 190 5.86 5.40 5.59
CA ALA A 190 5.07 5.20 4.37
C ALA A 190 5.43 3.90 3.62
N TYR A 191 6.73 3.65 3.41
CA TYR A 191 7.23 2.48 2.69
C TYR A 191 6.95 1.14 3.40
N MET A 192 7.14 1.05 4.72
CA MET A 192 6.77 -0.15 5.47
C MET A 192 5.26 -0.37 5.57
N TYR A 193 4.46 0.70 5.53
CA TYR A 193 3.01 0.60 5.46
C TYR A 193 2.57 0.09 4.12
N GLU A 194 3.08 0.62 3.02
CA GLU A 194 2.70 0.21 1.66
C GLU A 194 2.91 -1.30 1.47
N ASP A 195 4.00 -1.88 1.97
CA ASP A 195 4.28 -3.33 1.85
C ASP A 195 3.37 -4.21 2.72
N LEU A 196 3.11 -3.84 3.98
CA LEU A 196 2.20 -4.59 4.87
C LEU A 196 0.74 -4.45 4.43
N ALA A 197 0.39 -3.27 3.92
CA ALA A 197 -0.94 -2.86 3.60
C ALA A 197 -1.36 -3.36 2.20
N ALA A 198 -0.46 -3.29 1.21
CA ALA A 198 -0.66 -3.83 -0.13
C ALA A 198 -0.64 -5.36 -0.16
N SER A 199 0.11 -6.03 0.73
CA SER A 199 0.21 -7.50 0.71
C SER A 199 -0.86 -8.24 1.52
N MET A 200 -1.34 -7.69 2.66
CA MET A 200 -2.21 -8.45 3.57
C MET A 200 -3.66 -7.97 3.69
N LEU A 201 -3.99 -6.74 3.29
CA LEU A 201 -5.32 -6.13 3.53
C LEU A 201 -5.97 -5.54 2.27
N ALA A 202 -5.22 -5.30 1.19
CA ALA A 202 -5.75 -4.87 -0.11
C ALA A 202 -6.41 -6.01 -0.92
N SER A 203 -6.27 -7.28 -0.50
CA SER A 203 -6.95 -8.40 -1.16
C SER A 203 -8.37 -8.59 -0.59
N PRO A 204 -9.41 -8.74 -1.43
CA PRO A 204 -10.77 -9.10 -1.00
C PRO A 204 -10.83 -10.30 -0.03
N LYS A 205 -9.85 -11.20 -0.14
CA LYS A 205 -9.67 -12.35 0.75
C LYS A 205 -9.45 -11.96 2.21
N ALA A 206 -8.72 -10.88 2.47
CA ALA A 206 -8.45 -10.39 3.82
C ALA A 206 -9.71 -9.86 4.51
N TYR A 207 -10.58 -9.17 3.76
CA TYR A 207 -11.89 -8.74 4.25
C TYR A 207 -12.77 -9.92 4.65
N ILE A 208 -12.81 -10.95 3.81
CA ILE A 208 -13.57 -12.19 4.08
C ILE A 208 -13.03 -12.88 5.35
N ILE A 209 -11.70 -13.02 5.47
CA ILE A 209 -11.08 -13.64 6.66
C ILE A 209 -11.39 -12.85 7.91
N LEU A 210 -11.21 -11.53 7.89
CA LEU A 210 -11.43 -10.69 9.06
C LEU A 210 -12.90 -10.70 9.50
N LEU A 211 -13.85 -10.60 8.56
CA LEU A 211 -15.28 -10.62 8.86
C LEU A 211 -15.77 -12.00 9.31
N ALA A 212 -15.38 -13.07 8.61
CA ALA A 212 -15.76 -14.43 8.97
C ALA A 212 -15.18 -14.80 10.35
N THR A 213 -13.93 -14.42 10.61
CA THR A 213 -13.32 -14.63 11.92
C THR A 213 -14.00 -13.81 13.00
N ALA A 214 -14.34 -12.55 12.74
CA ALA A 214 -15.05 -11.74 13.71
C ALA A 214 -16.44 -12.31 14.04
N ALA A 215 -17.14 -12.84 13.04
CA ALA A 215 -18.43 -13.50 13.21
C ALA A 215 -18.31 -14.79 14.03
N LEU A 216 -17.35 -15.65 13.69
CA LEU A 216 -17.12 -16.90 14.42
C LEU A 216 -16.62 -16.65 15.83
N ALA A 217 -15.67 -15.73 16.01
CA ALA A 217 -15.17 -15.31 17.30
C ALA A 217 -16.28 -14.69 18.15
N SER A 218 -17.20 -13.91 17.58
CA SER A 218 -18.38 -13.43 18.33
C SER A 218 -19.23 -14.59 18.86
N ARG A 219 -19.46 -15.64 18.06
CA ARG A 219 -20.21 -16.83 18.52
C ARG A 219 -19.45 -17.63 19.57
N MET A 220 -18.19 -17.98 19.30
CA MET A 220 -17.35 -18.77 20.21
C MET A 220 -17.12 -18.06 21.55
N ASN A 221 -17.09 -16.73 21.52
CA ASN A 221 -16.95 -15.93 22.71
C ASN A 221 -18.15 -16.11 23.68
N ARG A 222 -19.36 -16.50 23.25
CA ARG A 222 -20.44 -16.90 24.19
C ARG A 222 -20.03 -18.07 25.11
N TYR A 223 -19.18 -18.96 24.63
CA TYR A 223 -18.71 -20.12 25.38
C TYR A 223 -17.44 -19.82 26.20
N TYR A 224 -16.54 -18.97 25.70
CA TYR A 224 -15.27 -18.66 26.37
C TYR A 224 -15.29 -17.38 27.24
N GLY A 225 -16.38 -16.60 27.18
CA GLY A 225 -16.62 -15.42 28.02
C GLY A 225 -15.64 -14.25 27.81
N TRP A 226 -14.99 -14.13 26.65
CA TRP A 226 -14.14 -12.98 26.31
C TRP A 226 -14.90 -11.65 26.27
N GLU A 227 -14.31 -10.61 26.83
CA GLU A 227 -14.90 -9.27 26.78
C GLU A 227 -14.71 -8.58 25.42
N PHE A 228 -15.46 -7.49 25.23
CA PHE A 228 -15.80 -6.78 24.01
C PHE A 228 -14.67 -6.40 23.04
N ASN A 229 -13.42 -6.29 23.49
CA ASN A 229 -12.26 -6.01 22.63
C ASN A 229 -11.61 -7.30 22.06
N GLY A 230 -12.09 -8.48 22.47
CA GLY A 230 -11.50 -9.78 22.17
C GLY A 230 -11.93 -10.41 20.85
N ILE A 231 -12.88 -9.84 20.09
CA ILE A 231 -13.23 -10.36 18.75
C ILE A 231 -12.12 -10.05 17.72
N LEU A 232 -11.49 -8.88 17.86
CA LEU A 232 -10.42 -8.46 16.95
C LEU A 232 -9.17 -9.32 17.11
N ILE A 233 -8.86 -9.78 18.33
CA ILE A 233 -7.62 -10.52 18.62
C ILE A 233 -7.52 -11.78 17.72
N PRO A 234 -8.49 -12.72 17.69
CA PRO A 234 -8.45 -13.85 16.76
C PRO A 234 -8.55 -13.42 15.30
N SER A 235 -9.30 -12.36 14.98
CA SER A 235 -9.47 -11.88 13.60
C SER A 235 -8.15 -11.37 13.01
N LEU A 236 -7.36 -10.70 13.84
CA LEU A 236 -6.01 -10.25 13.50
C LEU A 236 -5.03 -11.43 13.43
N ILE A 237 -5.11 -12.40 14.35
CA ILE A 237 -4.29 -13.62 14.31
C ILE A 237 -4.64 -14.49 13.10
N ALA A 238 -5.90 -14.53 12.67
CA ALA A 238 -6.35 -15.27 11.49
C ALA A 238 -5.57 -14.86 10.24
N LEU A 239 -5.30 -13.55 10.08
CA LEU A 239 -4.50 -13.02 8.98
C LEU A 239 -3.03 -13.50 9.03
N GLN A 240 -2.53 -13.90 10.20
CA GLN A 240 -1.14 -14.33 10.39
C GLN A 240 -0.88 -15.80 10.10
N TRP A 241 -1.90 -16.60 9.81
CA TRP A 241 -1.69 -18.01 9.44
C TRP A 241 -0.89 -18.17 8.13
N TYR A 242 -0.83 -17.14 7.28
CA TYR A 242 0.03 -17.11 6.11
C TYR A 242 1.52 -16.89 6.45
N ARG A 243 1.84 -16.42 7.67
CA ARG A 243 3.21 -16.23 8.18
C ARG A 243 3.34 -16.90 9.56
N PRO A 244 3.45 -18.24 9.64
CA PRO A 244 3.40 -18.98 10.91
C PRO A 244 4.49 -18.58 11.90
N TRP A 245 5.67 -18.20 11.41
CA TRP A 245 6.75 -17.66 12.24
C TRP A 245 6.34 -16.39 13.00
N LYS A 246 5.64 -15.45 12.34
CA LYS A 246 5.13 -14.23 12.99
C LYS A 246 4.12 -14.55 14.09
N LEU A 247 3.30 -15.58 13.90
CA LEU A 247 2.38 -16.05 14.92
C LEU A 247 3.14 -16.53 16.16
N LEU A 248 4.18 -17.34 15.99
CA LEU A 248 5.03 -17.81 17.11
C LEU A 248 5.68 -16.66 17.87
N ILE A 249 6.29 -15.70 17.16
CA ILE A 249 6.85 -14.50 17.79
C ILE A 249 5.78 -13.74 18.58
N THR A 250 4.58 -13.55 18.01
CA THR A 250 3.49 -12.79 18.65
C THR A 250 3.09 -13.42 19.98
N PHE A 251 2.91 -14.74 20.02
CA PHE A 251 2.59 -15.45 21.26
C PHE A 251 3.78 -15.45 22.24
N GLY A 252 5.01 -15.61 21.74
CA GLY A 252 6.22 -15.52 22.55
C GLY A 252 6.37 -14.16 23.23
N GLU A 253 6.24 -13.07 22.47
CA GLU A 253 6.25 -11.69 22.98
C GLU A 253 5.12 -11.47 24.00
N THR A 254 3.91 -11.97 23.72
CA THR A 254 2.77 -11.88 24.64
C THR A 254 3.06 -12.54 25.98
N LEU A 255 3.58 -13.77 25.97
CA LEU A 255 3.92 -14.51 27.19
C LEU A 255 5.07 -13.85 27.95
N LEU A 256 6.06 -13.31 27.25
CA LEU A 256 7.18 -12.60 27.84
C LEU A 256 6.71 -11.30 28.51
N VAL A 257 5.89 -10.50 27.83
CA VAL A 257 5.28 -9.28 28.41
C VAL A 257 4.42 -9.64 29.62
N LEU A 258 3.62 -10.70 29.56
CA LEU A 258 2.82 -11.18 30.68
C LEU A 258 3.71 -11.54 31.88
N ALA A 259 4.80 -12.29 31.66
CA ALA A 259 5.72 -12.70 32.71
C ALA A 259 6.42 -11.50 33.36
N LEU A 260 6.96 -10.59 32.54
CA LEU A 260 7.61 -9.37 33.03
C LEU A 260 6.63 -8.46 33.78
N ALA A 261 5.43 -8.24 33.24
CA ALA A 261 4.41 -7.42 33.89
C ALA A 261 3.97 -8.02 35.24
N SER A 262 3.78 -9.34 35.29
CA SER A 262 3.44 -10.04 36.53
C SER A 262 4.57 -9.94 37.56
N LEU A 263 5.83 -9.97 37.13
CA LEU A 263 6.99 -9.79 38.00
C LEU A 263 7.08 -8.35 38.51
N VAL A 264 6.90 -7.36 37.64
CA VAL A 264 6.93 -5.94 38.01
C VAL A 264 5.82 -5.61 39.00
N LEU A 265 4.60 -6.13 38.80
CA LEU A 265 3.48 -5.94 39.73
C LEU A 265 3.72 -6.55 41.13
N ARG A 266 4.64 -7.51 41.27
CA ARG A 266 5.04 -8.08 42.56
C ARG A 266 6.04 -7.21 43.33
N LEU A 267 6.64 -6.19 42.71
CA LEU A 267 7.60 -5.32 43.38
C LEU A 267 6.92 -4.48 44.50
N PRO A 268 7.63 -4.18 45.60
CA PRO A 268 7.04 -3.53 46.78
C PRO A 268 6.46 -2.14 46.51
N ILE A 269 6.94 -1.44 45.47
CA ILE A 269 6.44 -0.14 45.03
C ILE A 269 4.99 -0.26 44.51
N PHE A 270 4.68 -1.34 43.80
CA PHE A 270 3.37 -1.55 43.18
C PHE A 270 2.38 -2.21 44.12
N GLN A 271 2.84 -2.91 45.17
CA GLN A 271 1.97 -3.50 46.19
C GLN A 271 1.15 -2.46 46.96
N ARG A 272 1.64 -1.22 47.07
CA ARG A 272 0.95 -0.12 47.77
C ARG A 272 0.11 0.78 46.86
N THR A 273 0.11 0.51 45.56
CA THR A 273 -0.57 1.36 44.55
C THR A 273 -1.69 0.59 43.88
N THR A 274 -2.88 1.18 43.76
CA THR A 274 -3.99 0.58 42.99
C THR A 274 -3.68 0.63 41.49
N MET A 275 -3.34 -0.53 40.93
CA MET A 275 -3.03 -0.75 39.52
C MET A 275 -4.25 -1.27 38.76
N GLU A 276 -5.23 -0.39 38.57
CA GLU A 276 -6.45 -0.69 37.81
C GLU A 276 -6.68 0.29 36.64
N GLY A 277 -7.52 -0.11 35.69
CA GLY A 277 -7.89 0.73 34.54
C GLY A 277 -6.69 1.20 33.71
N ALA A 278 -6.61 2.51 33.47
CA ALA A 278 -5.58 3.13 32.62
C ALA A 278 -4.15 2.90 33.11
N ARG A 279 -3.92 2.84 34.44
CA ARG A 279 -2.57 2.67 35.01
C ARG A 279 -1.98 1.30 34.66
N LYS A 280 -2.81 0.25 34.76
CA LYS A 280 -2.44 -1.11 34.38
C LYS A 280 -2.14 -1.21 32.89
N ILE A 281 -2.97 -0.58 32.05
CA ILE A 281 -2.76 -0.58 30.60
C ILE A 281 -1.43 0.11 30.27
N LEU A 282 -1.18 1.30 30.83
CA LEU A 282 0.09 2.00 30.67
C LEU A 282 1.30 1.14 31.04
N LEU A 283 1.24 0.42 32.16
CA LEU A 283 2.32 -0.46 32.60
C LEU A 283 2.66 -1.52 31.54
N PHE A 284 1.66 -2.26 31.07
CA PHE A 284 1.86 -3.32 30.07
C PHE A 284 2.40 -2.76 28.74
N PHE A 285 1.91 -1.60 28.31
CA PHE A 285 2.42 -0.93 27.10
C PHE A 285 3.86 -0.47 27.26
N ASN A 286 4.23 0.10 28.42
CA ASN A 286 5.60 0.51 28.70
C ASN A 286 6.55 -0.69 28.72
N ILE A 287 6.15 -1.80 29.35
CA ILE A 287 6.96 -3.02 29.37
C ILE A 287 7.16 -3.56 27.95
N ASN A 288 6.11 -3.63 27.14
CA ASN A 288 6.24 -4.08 25.76
C ASN A 288 7.11 -3.14 24.91
N PHE A 289 6.94 -1.82 25.08
CA PHE A 289 7.75 -0.83 24.36
C PHE A 289 9.24 -0.93 24.71
N LEU A 290 9.55 -1.03 26.02
CA LEU A 290 10.92 -1.21 26.50
C LEU A 290 11.52 -2.53 26.01
N LEU A 291 10.74 -3.61 25.99
CA LEU A 291 11.17 -4.89 25.43
C LEU A 291 11.56 -4.75 23.96
N LYS A 292 10.73 -4.11 23.14
CA LYS A 292 11.02 -3.87 21.71
C LYS A 292 12.23 -2.97 21.50
N LEU A 293 12.37 -1.96 22.35
CA LEU A 293 13.52 -1.05 22.34
C LEU A 293 14.81 -1.81 22.65
N ALA A 294 14.80 -2.64 23.71
CA ALA A 294 15.94 -3.48 24.08
C ALA A 294 16.27 -4.50 22.99
N LEU A 295 15.27 -5.23 22.49
CA LEU A 295 15.45 -6.18 21.39
C LEU A 295 16.04 -5.51 20.15
N GLY A 296 15.56 -4.32 19.80
CA GLY A 296 16.06 -3.61 18.62
C GLY A 296 17.52 -3.16 18.75
N HIS A 297 17.95 -2.73 19.94
CA HIS A 297 19.36 -2.39 20.17
C HIS A 297 20.25 -3.63 20.26
N LEU A 298 19.76 -4.73 20.87
CA LEU A 298 20.51 -5.97 20.96
C LEU A 298 20.69 -6.62 19.59
N TRP A 299 19.66 -6.61 18.73
CA TRP A 299 19.70 -7.27 17.42
C TRP A 299 20.61 -6.56 16.40
N LEU A 300 20.65 -5.23 16.44
CA LEU A 300 21.59 -4.42 15.65
C LEU A 300 23.06 -4.81 15.86
N GLY A 301 23.40 -5.35 17.04
CA GLY A 301 24.76 -5.81 17.35
C GLY A 301 25.11 -7.20 16.81
N TYR A 302 24.13 -8.04 16.46
CA TYR A 302 24.37 -9.44 16.08
C TYR A 302 24.14 -9.73 14.58
N LEU A 303 23.23 -9.01 13.89
CA LEU A 303 22.91 -9.26 12.47
C LEU A 303 22.58 -7.93 11.72
N PRO A 304 23.56 -7.30 11.06
CA PRO A 304 23.40 -6.00 10.39
C PRO A 304 22.42 -6.01 9.20
N ASP A 305 22.27 -7.15 8.51
CA ASP A 305 21.56 -7.24 7.23
C ASP A 305 20.07 -7.66 7.37
N SER A 306 19.55 -7.80 8.59
CA SER A 306 18.17 -8.26 8.84
C SER A 306 17.27 -7.15 9.38
N ASN A 307 16.06 -7.01 8.81
CA ASN A 307 15.07 -6.05 9.29
C ASN A 307 14.59 -6.41 10.71
N VAL A 308 14.96 -5.59 11.70
CA VAL A 308 14.61 -5.77 13.11
C VAL A 308 13.09 -5.89 13.33
N SER A 309 12.28 -5.23 12.50
CA SER A 309 10.81 -5.32 12.53
C SER A 309 10.26 -6.72 12.28
N ASP A 310 11.01 -7.61 11.64
CA ASP A 310 10.59 -8.99 11.39
C ASP A 310 10.55 -9.85 12.66
N PHE A 311 11.27 -9.42 13.70
CA PHE A 311 11.28 -10.08 15.01
C PHE A 311 10.29 -9.48 16.01
N TYR A 312 9.51 -8.47 15.60
CA TYR A 312 8.39 -7.97 16.41
C TYR A 312 7.11 -8.75 16.12
N GLY A 313 6.36 -9.03 17.19
CA GLY A 313 5.05 -9.65 17.14
C GLY A 313 4.08 -8.84 16.27
N PHE A 314 3.18 -9.56 15.60
CA PHE A 314 2.18 -9.00 14.72
C PHE A 314 1.18 -8.16 15.51
N GLY A 315 0.77 -7.03 14.91
CA GLY A 315 -0.14 -6.10 15.54
C GLY A 315 0.58 -5.39 16.67
N TYR A 316 0.88 -4.11 16.46
CA TYR A 316 1.63 -3.25 17.39
C TYR A 316 1.07 -3.24 18.82
N LEU A 317 -0.18 -3.68 18.99
CA LEU A 317 -0.96 -3.74 20.22
C LEU A 317 -1.42 -5.11 20.63
N LEU A 318 -1.42 -6.05 19.69
CA LEU A 318 -2.06 -7.34 19.87
C LEU A 318 -1.40 -8.08 21.03
N THR A 319 -0.07 -8.07 21.08
CA THR A 319 0.72 -8.71 22.14
C THR A 319 0.42 -8.13 23.51
N THR A 320 0.34 -6.81 23.63
CA THR A 320 0.05 -6.13 24.90
C THR A 320 -1.40 -6.33 25.34
N LEU A 321 -2.38 -6.18 24.44
CA LEU A 321 -3.80 -6.37 24.77
C LEU A 321 -4.09 -7.83 25.16
N MET A 322 -3.45 -8.78 24.48
CA MET A 322 -3.56 -10.19 24.81
C MET A 322 -2.91 -10.49 26.17
N ALA A 323 -1.74 -9.93 26.46
CA ALA A 323 -1.08 -10.08 27.76
C ALA A 323 -1.92 -9.51 28.91
N ILE A 324 -2.50 -8.32 28.75
CA ILE A 324 -3.41 -7.71 29.75
C ILE A 324 -4.59 -8.66 30.02
N LYS A 325 -5.19 -9.22 28.96
CA LYS A 325 -6.35 -10.12 29.10
C LYS A 325 -5.99 -11.46 29.73
N MET A 326 -4.82 -12.03 29.42
CA MET A 326 -4.32 -13.24 30.06
C MET A 326 -4.09 -13.02 31.55
N HIS A 327 -3.54 -11.86 31.91
CA HIS A 327 -3.36 -11.46 33.30
C HIS A 327 -4.70 -11.31 34.03
N ASP A 328 -5.63 -10.55 33.46
CA ASP A 328 -6.92 -10.24 34.10
C ASP A 328 -7.77 -11.49 34.36
N LYS A 329 -7.69 -12.49 33.49
CA LYS A 329 -8.43 -13.74 33.65
C LYS A 329 -7.66 -14.86 34.33
N SER A 330 -6.36 -14.68 34.59
CA SER A 330 -5.48 -15.71 35.18
C SER A 330 -5.47 -17.06 34.43
N ILE A 331 -5.78 -17.07 33.12
CA ILE A 331 -5.88 -18.30 32.29
C ILE A 331 -5.11 -18.19 30.96
N PRO A 332 -3.78 -17.99 31.01
CA PRO A 332 -2.99 -17.74 29.79
C PRO A 332 -3.08 -18.89 28.78
N LEU A 333 -2.98 -20.14 29.24
CA LEU A 333 -2.96 -21.31 28.36
C LEU A 333 -4.29 -21.55 27.65
N ILE A 334 -5.40 -21.43 28.38
CA ILE A 334 -6.76 -21.60 27.82
C ILE A 334 -7.03 -20.48 26.80
N MET A 335 -6.62 -19.25 27.11
CA MET A 335 -6.79 -18.12 26.20
C MET A 335 -5.97 -18.28 24.92
N THR A 336 -4.71 -18.69 25.01
CA THR A 336 -3.85 -19.00 23.85
C THR A 336 -4.51 -20.05 22.96
N ARG A 337 -4.90 -21.19 23.55
CA ARG A 337 -5.52 -22.30 22.81
C ARG A 337 -6.81 -21.87 22.13
N ALA A 338 -7.71 -21.22 22.85
CA ALA A 338 -8.99 -20.78 22.30
C ALA A 338 -8.81 -19.76 21.17
N THR A 339 -7.89 -18.80 21.33
CA THR A 339 -7.60 -17.81 20.28
C THR A 339 -7.03 -18.46 19.03
N LEU A 340 -6.09 -19.40 19.20
CA LEU A 340 -5.50 -20.15 18.09
C LEU A 340 -6.55 -21.01 17.38
N GLN A 341 -7.35 -21.77 18.11
CA GLN A 341 -8.41 -22.61 17.56
C GLN A 341 -9.45 -21.80 16.80
N THR A 342 -9.97 -20.73 17.40
CA THR A 342 -10.96 -19.86 16.74
C THR A 342 -10.38 -19.23 15.47
N SER A 343 -9.14 -18.74 15.52
CA SER A 343 -8.49 -18.16 14.33
C SER A 343 -8.29 -19.19 13.22
N LEU A 344 -7.83 -20.42 13.53
CA LEU A 344 -7.59 -21.49 12.57
C LEU A 344 -8.88 -21.93 11.87
N VAL A 345 -9.93 -22.23 12.65
CA VAL A 345 -11.23 -22.62 12.11
C VAL A 345 -11.79 -21.50 11.23
N SER A 346 -11.61 -20.24 11.61
CA SER A 346 -12.08 -19.12 10.83
C SER A 346 -11.35 -18.96 9.50
N VAL A 347 -10.03 -19.18 9.46
CA VAL A 347 -9.27 -19.14 8.19
C VAL A 347 -9.74 -20.23 7.23
N ILE A 348 -10.03 -21.43 7.74
CA ILE A 348 -10.58 -22.53 6.93
C ILE A 348 -11.95 -22.13 6.36
N VAL A 349 -12.86 -21.68 7.21
CA VAL A 349 -14.22 -21.25 6.80
C VAL A 349 -14.16 -20.09 5.81
N ALA A 350 -13.32 -19.09 6.06
CA ALA A 350 -13.13 -17.94 5.17
C ALA A 350 -12.54 -18.34 3.82
N SER A 351 -11.61 -19.30 3.80
CA SER A 351 -11.02 -19.80 2.55
C SER A 351 -12.05 -20.59 1.73
N LEU A 352 -12.88 -21.41 2.39
CA LEU A 352 -13.99 -22.12 1.73
C LEU A 352 -15.04 -21.14 1.19
N ALA A 353 -15.41 -20.10 1.95
CA ALA A 353 -16.33 -19.06 1.50
C ALA A 353 -15.75 -18.26 0.33
N GLY A 354 -14.47 -17.88 0.40
CA GLY A 354 -13.76 -17.19 -0.68
C GLY A 354 -13.69 -18.03 -1.95
N PHE A 355 -13.38 -19.33 -1.84
CA PHE A 355 -13.42 -20.25 -2.98
C PHE A 355 -14.85 -20.42 -3.52
N GLY A 356 -15.85 -20.55 -2.65
CA GLY A 356 -17.26 -20.62 -3.05
C GLY A 356 -17.73 -19.40 -3.85
N LEU A 357 -17.26 -18.21 -3.51
CA LEU A 357 -17.54 -16.98 -4.27
C LEU A 357 -16.99 -17.03 -5.71
N THR A 358 -15.90 -17.74 -5.96
CA THR A 358 -15.36 -17.92 -7.32
C THR A 358 -16.24 -18.81 -8.21
N LEU A 359 -17.06 -19.67 -7.60
CA LEU A 359 -18.01 -20.54 -8.30
C LEU A 359 -19.33 -19.84 -8.61
N VAL A 360 -19.58 -18.66 -8.02
CA VAL A 360 -20.78 -17.87 -8.31
C VAL A 360 -20.57 -17.18 -9.66
N PRO A 361 -21.37 -17.49 -10.70
CA PRO A 361 -21.29 -16.78 -11.96
C PRO A 361 -21.55 -15.29 -11.73
N ASN A 362 -20.88 -14.43 -12.50
CA ASN A 362 -20.93 -12.98 -12.34
C ASN A 362 -22.32 -12.44 -12.74
N LEU A 363 -23.32 -12.62 -11.87
CA LEU A 363 -24.74 -12.32 -12.15
C LEU A 363 -25.02 -10.82 -12.30
N LEU A 364 -24.11 -9.97 -11.79
CA LEU A 364 -24.17 -8.52 -11.89
C LEU A 364 -23.20 -8.05 -12.98
N HIS A 365 -23.53 -8.31 -14.24
CA HIS A 365 -23.12 -7.42 -15.34
C HIS A 365 -23.86 -6.08 -15.17
N LEU A 366 -23.53 -5.32 -14.12
CA LEU A 366 -23.72 -3.88 -14.17
C LEU A 366 -22.84 -3.42 -15.31
N LYS A 367 -23.48 -3.08 -16.44
CA LYS A 367 -22.88 -2.31 -17.52
C LYS A 367 -22.34 -1.04 -16.88
N THR A 368 -21.10 -1.07 -16.39
CA THR A 368 -20.29 0.12 -16.25
C THR A 368 -20.27 0.71 -17.63
N LYS A 369 -21.06 1.77 -17.81
CA LYS A 369 -21.03 2.60 -18.98
C LYS A 369 -19.60 3.08 -19.03
N ALA A 370 -18.77 2.42 -19.84
CA ALA A 370 -17.47 2.95 -20.19
C ALA A 370 -17.73 4.41 -20.59
N PRO A 371 -16.90 5.36 -20.12
CA PRO A 371 -17.01 6.72 -20.62
C PRO A 371 -17.10 6.57 -22.12
N THR A 372 -18.22 7.03 -22.67
CA THR A 372 -18.44 7.02 -24.11
C THR A 372 -17.43 8.04 -24.60
N ALA A 373 -16.21 7.58 -24.81
CA ALA A 373 -15.27 8.24 -25.68
C ALA A 373 -16.06 8.33 -26.98
N GLU A 374 -16.51 9.55 -27.27
CA GLU A 374 -17.05 9.88 -28.56
C GLU A 374 -16.15 9.22 -29.58
N HIS A 375 -16.76 8.51 -30.54
CA HIS A 375 -16.05 8.02 -31.69
C HIS A 375 -15.39 9.23 -32.36
N GLN A 376 -14.17 9.57 -31.96
CA GLN A 376 -13.24 10.22 -32.85
C GLN A 376 -12.98 9.17 -33.92
N LEU A 377 -13.72 9.34 -35.01
CA LEU A 377 -13.36 8.84 -36.32
C LEU A 377 -11.84 8.86 -36.40
N VAL A 378 -11.27 7.67 -36.59
CA VAL A 378 -9.87 7.47 -36.96
C VAL A 378 -9.57 8.52 -38.03
N GLU A 379 -8.87 9.59 -37.67
CA GLU A 379 -8.34 10.51 -38.67
C GLU A 379 -7.49 9.66 -39.61
N PRO A 380 -7.59 9.88 -40.93
CA PRO A 380 -6.83 9.09 -41.88
C PRO A 380 -5.34 9.23 -41.55
N LEU A 381 -4.72 8.09 -41.23
CA LEU A 381 -3.27 7.85 -41.09
C LEU A 381 -2.44 9.09 -41.44
N GLN A 382 -2.13 9.93 -40.45
CA GLN A 382 -1.16 11.00 -40.64
C GLN A 382 0.17 10.33 -41.00
N ARG A 383 0.60 10.52 -42.24
CA ARG A 383 1.86 9.96 -42.76
C ARG A 383 3.01 10.80 -42.24
N SER A 384 3.52 10.45 -41.06
CA SER A 384 4.85 10.88 -40.63
C SER A 384 5.88 10.41 -41.66
N THR A 385 6.67 11.34 -42.20
CA THR A 385 7.59 11.12 -43.34
C THR A 385 8.75 10.17 -43.00
N SER A 386 9.17 10.10 -41.74
CA SER A 386 10.18 9.15 -41.26
C SER A 386 10.02 8.80 -39.78
N LEU A 387 10.47 7.60 -39.39
CA LEU A 387 10.48 7.15 -37.99
C LEU A 387 11.31 8.09 -37.08
N VAL A 388 12.42 8.64 -37.59
CA VAL A 388 13.29 9.54 -36.81
C VAL A 388 12.56 10.85 -36.50
N ASP A 389 11.78 11.36 -37.45
CA ASP A 389 10.96 12.56 -37.25
C ASP A 389 9.87 12.31 -36.22
N LEU A 390 9.21 11.14 -36.27
CA LEU A 390 8.20 10.75 -35.28
C LEU A 390 8.82 10.69 -33.87
N VAL A 391 9.98 10.04 -33.71
CA VAL A 391 10.68 9.97 -32.41
C VAL A 391 11.02 11.38 -31.90
N ARG A 392 11.44 12.29 -32.78
CA ARG A 392 11.73 13.68 -32.40
C ARG A 392 10.48 14.44 -31.99
N GLU A 393 9.37 14.25 -32.70
CA GLU A 393 8.09 14.88 -32.36
C GLU A 393 7.55 14.35 -31.03
N GLU A 394 7.60 13.03 -30.82
CA GLU A 394 7.25 12.40 -29.55
C GLU A 394 8.11 12.88 -28.40
N LYS A 395 9.41 13.08 -28.62
CA LYS A 395 10.27 13.67 -27.60
C LYS A 395 9.73 15.03 -27.15
N VAL A 396 9.39 15.92 -28.08
CA VAL A 396 8.83 17.25 -27.75
C VAL A 396 7.53 17.11 -26.97
N ARG A 397 6.62 16.22 -27.41
CA ARG A 397 5.34 15.94 -26.74
C ARG A 397 5.54 15.43 -25.30
N LEU A 398 6.50 14.53 -25.07
CA LEU A 398 6.83 14.02 -23.74
C LEU A 398 7.34 15.13 -22.80
N TYR A 399 8.17 16.06 -23.29
CA TYR A 399 8.65 17.19 -22.49
C TYR A 399 7.55 18.23 -22.21
N GLN A 400 6.60 18.42 -23.12
CA GLN A 400 5.45 19.31 -22.91
C GLN A 400 4.48 18.79 -21.84
N GLY A 401 4.30 17.47 -21.77
CA GLY A 401 3.47 16.82 -20.75
C GLY A 401 4.11 16.78 -19.35
N LEU A 402 5.37 17.19 -19.20
CA LEU A 402 6.11 17.03 -17.95
C LEU A 402 5.69 18.06 -16.89
N HIS A 403 4.94 17.61 -15.90
CA HIS A 403 4.67 18.33 -14.66
C HIS A 403 4.81 17.38 -13.47
N ARG A 404 4.91 17.93 -12.25
CA ARG A 404 5.06 17.11 -11.04
C ARG A 404 3.82 16.23 -10.85
N ASN A 405 4.03 14.94 -10.57
CA ASN A 405 2.99 13.91 -10.47
C ASN A 405 2.15 13.73 -11.75
N ALA A 406 2.73 13.96 -12.93
CA ALA A 406 2.04 13.80 -14.22
C ALA A 406 1.80 12.33 -14.62
N TYR A 407 2.53 11.36 -14.06
CA TYR A 407 2.36 9.97 -14.48
C TYR A 407 1.13 9.33 -13.86
N ALA A 408 0.24 8.81 -14.70
CA ALA A 408 -0.95 8.07 -14.25
C ALA A 408 -0.66 6.57 -14.31
N ALA A 409 -0.50 5.91 -13.16
CA ALA A 409 -0.26 4.47 -13.12
C ALA A 409 -1.45 3.69 -13.73
N PRO A 410 -1.20 2.73 -14.65
CA PRO A 410 -2.28 1.96 -15.27
C PRO A 410 -3.03 1.09 -14.26
N GLN A 411 -4.36 1.02 -14.41
CA GLN A 411 -5.19 0.09 -13.63
C GLN A 411 -4.97 -1.36 -14.08
N LEU A 412 -5.31 -2.33 -13.22
CA LEU A 412 -5.13 -3.76 -13.56
C LEU A 412 -5.90 -4.16 -14.85
N ALA A 413 -7.12 -3.67 -15.02
CA ALA A 413 -7.90 -3.91 -16.23
C ALA A 413 -7.27 -3.28 -17.48
N GLU A 414 -6.61 -2.13 -17.34
CA GLU A 414 -5.89 -1.48 -18.44
C GLU A 414 -4.62 -2.25 -18.80
N LEU A 415 -3.89 -2.78 -17.79
CA LEU A 415 -2.74 -3.67 -18.00
C LEU A 415 -3.13 -4.98 -18.70
N GLU A 416 -4.24 -5.59 -18.33
CA GLU A 416 -4.76 -6.80 -18.98
C GLU A 416 -5.16 -6.53 -20.43
N LEU A 417 -5.79 -5.39 -20.71
CA LEU A 417 -6.16 -4.99 -22.06
C LEU A 417 -4.92 -4.68 -22.91
N LEU A 418 -3.92 -4.02 -22.33
CA LEU A 418 -2.63 -3.76 -22.96
C LEU A 418 -1.87 -5.06 -23.25
N GLU A 419 -1.84 -6.01 -22.32
CA GLU A 419 -1.22 -7.33 -22.52
C GLU A 419 -1.92 -8.08 -23.65
N THR A 420 -3.25 -8.02 -23.70
CA THR A 420 -4.04 -8.66 -24.77
C THR A 420 -3.72 -8.01 -26.13
N ALA A 421 -3.61 -6.69 -26.19
CA ALA A 421 -3.25 -5.95 -27.41
C ALA A 421 -1.82 -6.29 -27.88
N PHE A 422 -0.83 -6.31 -26.97
CA PHE A 422 0.53 -6.71 -27.29
C PHE A 422 0.64 -8.18 -27.70
N ARG A 423 -0.17 -9.06 -27.13
CA ARG A 423 -0.25 -10.46 -27.54
C ARG A 423 -0.79 -10.58 -28.97
N SER A 424 -1.84 -9.84 -29.32
CA SER A 424 -2.35 -9.75 -30.69
C SER A 424 -1.30 -9.22 -31.66
N LEU A 425 -0.59 -8.14 -31.31
CA LEU A 425 0.51 -7.58 -32.10
C LEU A 425 1.65 -8.60 -32.31
N SER A 426 2.00 -9.37 -31.27
CA SER A 426 3.05 -10.37 -31.36
C SER A 426 2.73 -11.54 -32.28
N ALA A 427 1.44 -11.81 -32.51
CA ALA A 427 0.93 -12.88 -33.36
C ALA A 427 0.72 -12.46 -34.82
N MET A 428 0.86 -11.17 -35.14
CA MET A 428 0.70 -10.67 -36.50
C MET A 428 1.85 -11.11 -37.41
N THR A 429 1.51 -11.47 -38.64
CA THR A 429 2.46 -11.76 -39.72
C THR A 429 2.93 -10.46 -40.37
N ALA A 430 4.02 -10.53 -41.15
CA ALA A 430 4.63 -9.39 -41.84
C ALA A 430 3.69 -8.63 -42.80
N ALA A 431 2.56 -9.24 -43.20
CA ALA A 431 1.53 -8.61 -44.05
C ALA A 431 0.19 -8.57 -43.31
N PRO A 432 -0.04 -7.59 -42.41
CA PRO A 432 -1.27 -7.51 -41.65
C PRO A 432 -2.46 -7.14 -42.53
N SER A 433 -3.60 -7.80 -42.33
CA SER A 433 -4.82 -7.41 -43.03
C SER A 433 -5.32 -6.05 -42.53
N PRO A 434 -6.00 -5.24 -43.35
CA PRO A 434 -6.60 -3.98 -42.91
C PRO A 434 -7.59 -4.17 -41.75
N GLU A 435 -8.25 -5.33 -41.69
CA GLU A 435 -9.20 -5.69 -40.62
C GLU A 435 -8.50 -5.94 -39.28
N ASP A 436 -7.32 -6.57 -39.28
CA ASP A 436 -6.53 -6.81 -38.08
C ASP A 436 -6.01 -5.49 -37.49
N LEU A 437 -5.55 -4.58 -38.35
CA LEU A 437 -5.11 -3.24 -37.94
C LEU A 437 -6.28 -2.41 -37.38
N ALA A 438 -7.46 -2.48 -37.99
CA ALA A 438 -8.65 -1.80 -37.48
C ALA A 438 -9.09 -2.35 -36.11
N ARG A 439 -9.02 -3.67 -35.91
CA ARG A 439 -9.36 -4.31 -34.63
C ARG A 439 -8.39 -3.91 -33.52
N ILE A 440 -7.10 -3.88 -33.80
CA ILE A 440 -6.07 -3.46 -32.83
C ILE A 440 -6.19 -1.96 -32.54
N GLY A 441 -6.39 -1.15 -33.58
CA GLY A 441 -6.68 0.28 -33.42
C GLY A 441 -7.88 0.52 -32.51
N ALA A 442 -8.96 -0.26 -32.65
CA ALA A 442 -10.12 -0.16 -31.77
C ALA A 442 -9.85 -0.61 -30.33
N GLN A 443 -8.96 -1.59 -30.11
CA GLN A 443 -8.54 -1.99 -28.75
C GLN A 443 -7.64 -0.94 -28.10
N LEU A 444 -6.64 -0.45 -28.82
CA LEU A 444 -5.68 0.53 -28.35
C LEU A 444 -6.30 1.93 -28.19
N GLY A 445 -7.30 2.27 -29.01
CA GLY A 445 -8.09 3.49 -28.86
C GLY A 445 -8.82 3.58 -27.52
N LYS A 446 -9.25 2.45 -26.94
CA LYS A 446 -9.82 2.42 -25.57
C LYS A 446 -8.80 2.79 -24.49
N LEU A 447 -7.51 2.64 -24.78
CA LEU A 447 -6.38 2.97 -23.92
C LEU A 447 -5.77 4.33 -24.25
N ASN A 448 -6.44 5.17 -25.06
CA ASN A 448 -5.94 6.45 -25.54
C ASN A 448 -4.66 6.36 -26.39
N PHE A 449 -4.41 5.21 -27.02
CA PHE A 449 -3.34 5.05 -28.00
C PHE A 449 -3.87 5.18 -29.43
N ARG A 450 -3.15 5.93 -30.26
CA ARG A 450 -3.25 5.87 -31.72
C ARG A 450 -2.21 4.94 -32.29
N VAL A 451 -2.55 4.37 -33.44
CA VAL A 451 -1.70 3.47 -34.21
C VAL A 451 -1.44 4.11 -35.57
N GLU A 452 -0.17 4.32 -35.88
CA GLU A 452 0.29 4.93 -37.14
C GLU A 452 1.17 3.94 -37.89
N LEU A 453 0.97 3.82 -39.20
CA LEU A 453 1.88 3.07 -40.07
C LEU A 453 2.85 4.04 -40.74
N VAL A 454 4.12 3.94 -40.36
CA VAL A 454 5.22 4.81 -40.82
C VAL A 454 6.12 4.04 -41.78
N GLU A 455 6.53 4.69 -42.88
CA GLU A 455 7.39 4.09 -43.93
C GLU A 455 6.85 2.75 -44.49
N SER A 456 5.54 2.51 -44.41
CA SER A 456 4.86 1.25 -44.79
C SER A 456 5.42 -0.01 -44.10
N ARG A 457 6.22 0.14 -43.04
CA ARG A 457 6.97 -0.94 -42.37
C ARG A 457 6.89 -0.88 -40.85
N TYR A 458 6.81 0.32 -40.28
CA TYR A 458 6.81 0.54 -38.85
C TYR A 458 5.40 0.80 -38.34
N LEU A 459 4.90 -0.09 -37.49
CA LEU A 459 3.67 0.14 -36.75
C LEU A 459 4.00 0.86 -35.44
N CYS A 460 3.66 2.13 -35.38
CA CYS A 460 3.93 3.00 -34.24
C CYS A 460 2.68 3.14 -33.39
N MET A 461 2.81 2.87 -32.10
CA MET A 461 1.78 3.00 -31.08
C MET A 461 2.17 4.17 -30.17
N VAL A 462 1.35 5.21 -30.22
CA VAL A 462 1.64 6.51 -29.59
C VAL A 462 0.43 6.97 -28.80
N GLU A 463 0.64 7.60 -27.65
CA GLU A 463 -0.46 8.16 -26.86
C GLU A 463 -1.05 9.39 -27.58
N ASN A 464 -2.38 9.49 -27.71
CA ASN A 464 -3.03 10.61 -28.39
C ASN A 464 -2.67 11.97 -27.78
N ASP A 465 -2.67 12.02 -26.45
CA ASP A 465 -2.23 13.15 -25.63
C ASP A 465 -1.41 12.52 -24.48
N PRO A 466 -0.10 12.79 -24.35
CA PRO A 466 0.79 12.09 -23.42
C PRO A 466 0.60 12.54 -21.97
N ARG A 467 -0.66 12.64 -21.51
CA ARG A 467 -1.00 12.99 -20.12
C ARG A 467 -0.79 11.84 -19.16
N ARG A 468 -0.88 10.58 -19.62
CA ARG A 468 -0.67 9.43 -18.72
C ARG A 468 0.80 9.05 -18.60
N GLY A 469 1.62 9.39 -19.59
CA GLY A 469 3.05 9.12 -19.60
C GLY A 469 3.37 7.64 -19.82
N TRP A 470 2.55 6.94 -20.60
CA TRP A 470 2.65 5.48 -20.80
C TRP A 470 3.72 5.06 -21.80
N GLY A 471 4.21 6.02 -22.59
CA GLY A 471 5.30 5.83 -23.53
C GLY A 471 4.83 5.57 -24.94
N PHE A 472 5.77 5.23 -25.80
CA PHE A 472 5.48 4.87 -27.18
C PHE A 472 6.25 3.62 -27.58
N PHE A 473 5.67 2.88 -28.52
CA PHE A 473 6.15 1.57 -28.93
C PHE A 473 6.15 1.51 -30.45
N VAL A 474 7.20 0.95 -31.04
CA VAL A 474 7.38 0.82 -32.48
C VAL A 474 7.65 -0.64 -32.80
N PHE A 475 6.90 -1.19 -33.75
CA PHE A 475 7.05 -2.56 -34.22
C PHE A 475 7.46 -2.55 -35.69
N ASN A 476 8.53 -3.27 -36.01
CA ASN A 476 8.99 -3.47 -37.38
C ASN A 476 8.34 -4.73 -37.96
N MET A 477 7.47 -4.55 -38.95
CA MET A 477 6.71 -5.65 -39.57
C MET A 477 7.59 -6.54 -40.45
N ASP A 478 8.68 -5.99 -41.00
CA ASP A 478 9.66 -6.71 -41.83
C ASP A 478 10.95 -7.02 -41.06
N ALA A 479 10.85 -7.32 -39.76
CA ALA A 479 12.01 -7.63 -38.95
C ALA A 479 12.47 -9.08 -39.14
N HIS A 480 13.71 -9.25 -39.59
CA HIS A 480 14.39 -10.55 -39.61
C HIS A 480 15.21 -10.80 -38.32
N ASN A 481 15.52 -9.73 -37.58
CA ASN A 481 16.23 -9.79 -36.32
C ASN A 481 15.24 -9.78 -35.15
N ARG A 482 15.46 -10.63 -34.14
CA ARG A 482 14.62 -10.70 -32.92
C ARG A 482 14.99 -9.66 -31.86
N LEU A 483 15.99 -8.83 -32.13
CA LEU A 483 16.46 -7.78 -31.22
C LEU A 483 15.34 -6.82 -30.84
N LEU A 484 15.27 -6.50 -29.55
CA LEU A 484 14.40 -5.48 -28.97
C LEU A 484 15.25 -4.37 -28.41
N VAL A 485 14.85 -3.13 -28.65
CA VAL A 485 15.55 -1.95 -28.16
C VAL A 485 14.66 -1.25 -27.14
N GLU A 486 15.14 -1.07 -25.91
CA GLU A 486 14.38 -0.47 -24.83
C GLU A 486 15.08 0.76 -24.26
N VAL A 487 14.34 1.85 -24.06
CA VAL A 487 14.80 3.09 -23.45
C VAL A 487 13.92 3.41 -22.24
N PRO A 488 14.34 2.99 -21.03
CA PRO A 488 13.50 3.09 -19.83
C PRO A 488 13.48 4.48 -19.19
N ALA A 489 14.47 5.34 -19.48
CA ALA A 489 14.62 6.64 -18.82
C ALA A 489 14.95 7.79 -19.78
N PRO A 490 14.19 7.97 -20.88
CA PRO A 490 14.52 8.90 -21.96
C PRO A 490 14.57 10.38 -21.53
N MET A 491 13.89 10.72 -20.44
CA MET A 491 13.83 12.09 -19.91
C MET A 491 14.93 12.38 -18.88
N ASN A 492 15.51 11.34 -18.27
CA ASN A 492 16.57 11.47 -17.27
C ASN A 492 17.96 11.26 -17.87
N GLU A 493 18.04 10.48 -18.95
CA GLU A 493 19.27 10.09 -19.61
C GLU A 493 19.30 10.79 -20.97
N TRP A 494 20.29 11.65 -21.19
CA TRP A 494 20.30 12.52 -22.36
C TRP A 494 20.71 11.75 -23.62
N GLY A 495 20.02 12.01 -24.75
CA GLY A 495 20.34 11.45 -26.07
C GLY A 495 20.03 9.96 -26.28
N VAL A 496 19.59 9.23 -25.24
CA VAL A 496 19.32 7.77 -25.34
C VAL A 496 18.12 7.45 -26.22
N MET A 497 17.15 8.36 -26.34
CA MET A 497 15.95 8.16 -27.16
C MET A 497 16.29 8.19 -28.65
N GLU A 498 17.07 9.17 -29.09
CA GLU A 498 17.57 9.25 -30.47
C GLU A 498 18.58 8.14 -30.78
N ALA A 499 19.49 7.84 -29.85
CA ALA A 499 20.42 6.73 -29.99
C ALA A 499 19.66 5.40 -30.11
N GLY A 500 18.61 5.20 -29.33
CA GLY A 500 17.76 4.01 -29.39
C GLY A 500 17.07 3.85 -30.74
N ALA A 501 16.53 4.94 -31.29
CA ALA A 501 15.93 4.93 -32.63
C ALA A 501 16.95 4.58 -33.73
N ASN A 502 18.15 5.17 -33.68
CA ASN A 502 19.23 4.88 -34.63
C ASN A 502 19.71 3.42 -34.54
N ILE A 503 19.85 2.88 -33.33
CA ILE A 503 20.23 1.46 -33.13
C ILE A 503 19.11 0.54 -33.63
N PHE A 504 17.86 0.87 -33.33
CA PHE A 504 16.70 0.10 -33.79
C PHE A 504 16.66 0.01 -35.32
N GLN A 505 16.85 1.12 -36.03
CA GLN A 505 16.91 1.13 -37.50
C GLN A 505 18.16 0.42 -38.03
N GLY A 506 19.34 0.75 -37.50
CA GLY A 506 20.62 0.23 -37.99
C GLY A 506 20.79 -1.28 -37.82
N LEU A 507 20.22 -1.86 -36.75
CA LEU A 507 20.27 -3.30 -36.48
C LEU A 507 19.04 -4.07 -37.00
N GLY A 508 18.09 -3.37 -37.65
CA GLY A 508 16.85 -3.96 -38.15
C GLY A 508 16.05 -4.68 -37.06
N ALA A 509 16.02 -4.10 -35.85
CA ALA A 509 15.39 -4.69 -34.67
C ALA A 509 13.87 -4.90 -34.86
N ARG A 510 13.31 -5.84 -34.10
CA ARG A 510 11.89 -6.22 -34.15
C ARG A 510 10.98 -5.17 -33.55
N ALA A 511 11.35 -4.64 -32.41
CA ALA A 511 10.56 -3.59 -31.77
C ALA A 511 11.45 -2.65 -30.93
N PHE A 512 10.94 -1.45 -30.75
CA PHE A 512 11.54 -0.37 -30.00
C PHE A 512 10.52 0.19 -29.01
N ALA A 513 10.90 0.30 -27.74
CA ALA A 513 10.02 0.76 -26.68
C ALA A 513 10.69 1.84 -25.85
N VAL A 514 9.94 2.90 -25.57
CA VAL A 514 10.43 4.06 -24.82
C VAL A 514 9.44 4.41 -23.72
N ALA A 515 9.94 4.60 -22.50
CA ALA A 515 9.10 5.02 -21.38
C ALA A 515 8.55 6.44 -21.59
N GLY A 516 7.30 6.68 -21.19
CA GLY A 516 6.64 7.97 -21.42
C GLY A 516 6.80 9.00 -20.31
N THR A 517 7.65 8.75 -19.31
CA THR A 517 7.79 9.65 -18.16
C THR A 517 9.21 9.66 -17.63
N SER A 518 9.52 10.66 -16.80
CA SER A 518 10.74 10.67 -16.01
C SER A 518 10.56 9.82 -14.74
N ARG A 519 11.63 9.15 -14.34
CA ARG A 519 11.67 8.27 -13.15
C ARG A 519 11.23 8.97 -11.86
N TYR A 520 11.44 10.29 -11.77
CA TYR A 520 11.20 11.09 -10.57
C TYR A 520 9.98 12.02 -10.69
N VAL A 521 9.09 11.77 -11.66
CA VAL A 521 7.90 12.60 -11.86
C VAL A 521 6.92 12.44 -10.72
N ASN A 522 6.68 11.20 -10.29
CA ASN A 522 5.82 10.94 -9.15
C ASN A 522 6.66 10.79 -7.88
N ASP A 523 6.28 11.51 -6.83
CA ASP A 523 6.98 11.47 -5.53
C ASP A 523 6.89 10.08 -4.87
N ASN A 524 5.92 9.25 -5.27
CA ASN A 524 5.70 7.89 -4.78
C ASN A 524 6.56 6.82 -5.48
N GLY A 525 7.29 7.18 -6.55
CA GLY A 525 8.14 6.24 -7.30
C GLY A 525 7.41 5.38 -8.34
N ASP A 526 6.09 5.52 -8.51
CA ASP A 526 5.32 4.73 -9.49
C ASP A 526 5.77 4.98 -10.93
N SER A 527 6.32 6.16 -11.20
CA SER A 527 6.87 6.56 -12.50
C SER A 527 8.20 5.89 -12.84
N ASP A 528 8.88 5.25 -11.88
CA ASP A 528 10.15 4.58 -12.14
C ASP A 528 9.94 3.19 -12.74
N VAL A 529 9.91 3.12 -14.08
CA VAL A 529 9.70 1.88 -14.85
C VAL A 529 10.80 0.83 -14.63
N LEU A 530 11.95 1.20 -14.07
CA LEU A 530 13.02 0.26 -13.76
C LEU A 530 12.77 -0.54 -12.47
N VAL A 531 11.92 0.00 -11.59
CA VAL A 531 11.61 -0.60 -10.29
C VAL A 531 10.16 -1.11 -10.28
N ASN A 532 9.24 -0.36 -10.88
CA ASN A 532 7.82 -0.68 -10.88
C ASN A 532 7.47 -1.74 -11.95
N PRO A 533 7.01 -2.95 -11.56
CA PRO A 533 6.66 -4.01 -12.51
C PRO A 533 5.28 -3.81 -13.16
N ARG A 534 4.53 -2.77 -12.77
CA ARG A 534 3.16 -2.46 -13.23
C ARG A 534 3.16 -1.26 -14.18
N THR A 535 4.04 -1.29 -15.17
CA THR A 535 4.16 -0.23 -16.17
C THR A 535 3.94 -0.78 -17.58
N PRO A 536 3.49 0.04 -18.54
CA PRO A 536 3.35 -0.39 -19.94
C PRO A 536 4.64 -0.95 -20.52
N LEU A 537 5.78 -0.34 -20.18
CA LEU A 537 7.11 -0.81 -20.56
C LEU A 537 7.41 -2.20 -19.97
N ALA A 538 7.06 -2.46 -18.72
CA ALA A 538 7.22 -3.78 -18.11
C ALA A 538 6.32 -4.84 -18.76
N VAL A 539 5.09 -4.50 -19.14
CA VAL A 539 4.19 -5.40 -19.89
C VAL A 539 4.79 -5.72 -21.26
N PHE A 540 5.29 -4.70 -21.97
CA PHE A 540 6.00 -4.87 -23.24
C PHE A 540 7.21 -5.81 -23.07
N HIS A 541 8.06 -5.55 -22.07
CA HIS A 541 9.23 -6.37 -21.79
C HIS A 541 8.86 -7.83 -21.50
N ARG A 542 7.82 -8.10 -20.70
CA ARG A 542 7.37 -9.47 -20.42
C ARG A 542 6.87 -10.20 -21.68
N GLN A 543 6.21 -9.47 -22.58
CA GLN A 543 5.60 -10.05 -23.78
C GLN A 543 6.62 -10.28 -24.90
N PHE A 544 7.52 -9.33 -25.13
CA PHE A 544 8.47 -9.37 -26.24
C PHE A 544 9.89 -9.79 -25.79
N GLY A 545 10.32 -9.40 -24.59
CA GLY A 545 11.70 -9.46 -24.08
C GLY A 545 12.28 -10.86 -23.83
N ARG A 546 11.58 -11.96 -24.14
CA ARG A 546 12.05 -13.35 -23.95
C ARG A 546 13.19 -13.80 -24.87
N SER A 547 13.73 -12.90 -25.69
CA SER A 547 14.72 -13.23 -26.73
C SER A 547 16.02 -12.45 -26.55
N SER A 548 16.20 -11.37 -27.30
CA SER A 548 17.40 -10.55 -27.28
C SER A 548 16.98 -9.11 -27.04
N THR A 549 17.22 -8.61 -25.82
CA THR A 549 16.85 -7.25 -25.43
C THR A 549 18.11 -6.42 -25.20
N LEU A 550 18.20 -5.29 -25.89
CA LEU A 550 19.21 -4.27 -25.69
C LEU A 550 18.53 -3.07 -25.00
N GLN A 551 18.86 -2.88 -23.72
CA GLN A 551 18.42 -1.70 -22.98
C GLN A 551 19.48 -0.61 -23.10
N LEU A 552 19.13 0.53 -23.69
CA LEU A 552 20.02 1.69 -23.76
C LEU A 552 19.90 2.53 -22.51
N ARG A 553 21.04 2.83 -21.89
CA ARG A 553 21.14 3.64 -20.68
C ARG A 553 22.20 4.72 -20.82
N GLY A 554 21.90 5.91 -20.33
CA GLY A 554 22.85 7.03 -20.25
C GLY A 554 23.58 7.07 -18.90
N TYR A 555 24.84 7.51 -18.93
CA TYR A 555 25.56 7.83 -17.70
C TYR A 555 25.04 9.14 -17.10
N THR A 556 24.56 9.07 -15.88
CA THR A 556 24.08 10.19 -15.06
C THR A 556 24.90 10.23 -13.78
N ARG A 557 24.93 11.35 -13.06
CA ARG A 557 25.66 11.42 -11.78
C ARG A 557 25.21 10.33 -10.79
N SER A 558 23.94 9.94 -10.79
CA SER A 558 23.42 8.87 -9.93
C SER A 558 23.82 7.49 -10.43
N SER A 559 23.69 7.19 -11.73
CA SER A 559 24.11 5.90 -12.28
C SER A 559 25.64 5.72 -12.24
N SER A 560 26.41 6.78 -12.49
CA SER A 560 27.86 6.79 -12.29
C SER A 560 28.24 6.55 -10.84
N ARG A 561 27.51 7.10 -9.85
CA ARG A 561 27.75 6.79 -8.42
C ARG A 561 27.43 5.35 -8.04
N GLN A 562 26.35 4.79 -8.59
CA GLN A 562 26.01 3.38 -8.38
C GLN A 562 27.06 2.46 -8.99
N LEU A 563 27.54 2.79 -10.19
CA LEU A 563 28.66 2.11 -10.82
C LEU A 563 29.97 2.34 -10.05
N SER A 564 30.21 3.54 -9.49
CA SER A 564 31.38 3.86 -8.68
C SER A 564 31.38 3.19 -7.31
N ASN A 565 30.27 2.68 -6.79
CA ASN A 565 30.36 1.82 -5.60
C ASN A 565 31.19 0.55 -5.87
N PHE A 566 31.48 0.24 -7.14
CA PHE A 566 32.44 -0.76 -7.59
C PHE A 566 33.81 -0.19 -8.02
N TYR A 567 34.03 1.15 -8.02
CA TYR A 567 35.26 1.81 -8.47
C TYR A 567 35.70 3.01 -7.58
N PRO A 568 37.00 3.25 -7.33
CA PRO A 568 37.45 4.40 -6.53
C PRO A 568 36.96 5.75 -7.10
N ALA A 569 36.54 6.65 -6.20
CA ALA A 569 35.78 7.89 -6.44
C ALA A 569 36.44 8.98 -7.33
N GLY A 570 37.51 8.69 -8.07
CA GLY A 570 38.24 9.63 -8.92
C GLY A 570 38.09 9.45 -10.44
N SER A 571 37.56 8.32 -10.92
CA SER A 571 37.67 7.94 -12.35
C SER A 571 36.52 8.41 -13.26
N LEU A 572 35.41 8.92 -12.71
CA LEU A 572 34.15 9.08 -13.47
C LEU A 572 33.83 10.51 -13.92
N ALA A 573 34.73 11.46 -13.66
CA ALA A 573 34.58 12.85 -14.11
C ALA A 573 35.54 13.13 -15.28
N GLY A 574 35.12 12.76 -16.49
CA GLY A 574 35.71 13.29 -17.73
C GLY A 574 36.73 12.41 -18.47
N GLU A 575 37.00 11.18 -18.04
CA GLU A 575 37.75 10.22 -18.84
C GLU A 575 36.79 9.37 -19.70
N GLU A 576 37.14 9.15 -20.97
CA GLU A 576 36.48 8.16 -21.83
C GLU A 576 36.58 6.79 -21.15
N LEU A 577 35.47 6.31 -20.59
CA LEU A 577 35.43 4.97 -20.02
C LEU A 577 35.74 3.98 -21.14
N PRO A 578 36.74 3.08 -20.98
CA PRO A 578 37.01 2.06 -21.98
C PRO A 578 35.76 1.21 -22.20
N SER A 579 35.42 0.92 -23.46
CA SER A 579 34.29 0.06 -23.80
C SER A 579 34.48 -1.34 -23.21
N THR A 580 33.75 -1.65 -22.14
CA THR A 580 33.80 -2.97 -21.49
C THR A 580 32.60 -3.82 -21.90
N LEU A 581 32.84 -5.06 -22.33
CA LEU A 581 31.80 -6.06 -22.56
C LEU A 581 31.76 -7.01 -21.36
N TRP A 582 30.62 -7.06 -20.68
CA TRP A 582 30.38 -8.00 -19.59
C TRP A 582 29.59 -9.20 -20.13
N LEU A 583 30.20 -10.37 -20.13
CA LEU A 583 29.56 -11.64 -20.47
C LEU A 583 29.20 -12.36 -19.16
N MET A 584 27.92 -12.33 -18.78
CA MET A 584 27.42 -13.25 -17.75
C MET A 584 27.25 -14.62 -18.39
N LYS A 585 28.10 -15.58 -17.99
CA LYS A 585 28.02 -16.97 -18.46
C LYS A 585 26.95 -17.76 -17.71
N ASP A 586 26.65 -17.39 -16.48
CA ASP A 586 25.70 -18.04 -15.59
C ASP A 586 24.85 -16.99 -14.84
N LEU A 587 23.63 -17.34 -14.44
CA LEU A 587 22.79 -16.48 -13.59
C LEU A 587 23.47 -16.27 -12.23
N PRO A 588 23.39 -15.05 -11.65
CA PRO A 588 23.84 -14.80 -10.29
C PRO A 588 23.19 -15.79 -9.32
N THR A 589 23.96 -16.38 -8.41
CA THR A 589 23.48 -17.36 -7.43
C THR A 589 22.34 -16.84 -6.56
N GLU A 590 22.23 -15.53 -6.40
CA GLU A 590 21.15 -14.83 -5.69
C GLU A 590 19.81 -14.79 -6.44
N LEU A 591 19.82 -15.01 -7.75
CA LEU A 591 18.65 -15.03 -8.65
C LEU A 591 18.26 -16.44 -9.08
N ASN A 592 18.81 -17.46 -8.41
CA ASN A 592 18.51 -18.85 -8.70
C ASN A 592 17.08 -19.18 -8.24
N MET A 593 16.10 -19.00 -9.13
CA MET A 593 14.71 -19.45 -8.95
C MET A 593 14.63 -20.97 -9.16
N GLY A 594 15.36 -21.72 -8.33
CA GLY A 594 15.25 -23.17 -8.19
C GLY A 594 14.12 -23.55 -7.25
#